data_AF-A0A3L6JES3-F1
#
_entry.id   AF-A0A3L6JES3-F1
#
_cell.length_a   1.000
_cell.length_b   1.000
_cell.length_c   1.000
_cell.angle_alpha   90.00
_cell.angle_beta   90.00
_cell.angle_gamma   90.00
#
_symmetry.space_group_name_H-M   'P 1'
#
loop_
_entity.id
_entity.type
_entity.pdbx_description
1 polymer ?
#
loop_
_entity_poly.entity_id
_entity_poly.type
_entity_poly.pdbx_seq_one_letter_code
_entity_poly.pdbx_strand_id
1 'polypeptide(L)' 'MSAVQETLNPDEVLVRRFTRYLNGPMGKAVLQALNEGESFLLQTSNHTFKVTKSRGRAVVDLLSSREFS' A
#
# COMPACT_ATOMS: atom_id res chain seq x y z
N MET A 1 8.48 31.15 4.54
CA MET A 1 8.81 29.71 4.73
C MET A 1 8.34 28.98 3.49
N SER A 2 9.24 28.62 2.58
CA SER A 2 8.88 27.92 1.35
C SER A 2 8.61 26.46 1.69
N ALA A 3 7.35 26.04 1.55
CA ALA A 3 6.99 24.64 1.61
C ALA A 3 7.67 23.95 0.42
N VAL A 4 8.67 23.12 0.68
CA VAL A 4 9.22 22.21 -0.32
C VAL A 4 8.09 21.25 -0.68
N GLN A 5 7.48 21.49 -1.82
CA GLN A 5 6.48 20.60 -2.39
C GLN A 5 7.27 19.40 -2.93
N GLU A 6 7.52 18.41 -2.07
CA GLU A 6 8.01 17.10 -2.49
C GLU A 6 7.01 16.57 -3.53
N THR A 7 7.38 16.64 -4.81
CA THR A 7 6.68 15.97 -5.89
C THR A 7 6.87 14.48 -5.71
N LEU A 8 6.03 13.88 -4.86
CA LEU A 8 5.97 12.44 -4.68
C LEU A 8 5.77 11.77 -6.03
N ASN A 9 6.55 10.71 -6.30
CA ASN A 9 6.35 9.87 -7.47
C ASN A 9 4.89 9.33 -7.44
N PRO A 10 4.17 9.29 -8.58
CA PRO A 10 2.86 8.65 -8.69
C PRO A 10 2.72 7.31 -7.94
N ASP A 11 3.75 6.47 -7.98
CA ASP A 11 3.80 5.18 -7.28
C ASP A 11 3.75 5.33 -5.76
N GLU A 12 4.48 6.31 -5.20
CA GLU A 12 4.48 6.60 -3.77
C GLU A 12 3.12 7.12 -3.31
N VAL A 13 2.44 7.90 -4.15
CA VAL A 13 1.07 8.35 -3.89
C VAL A 13 0.11 7.15 -3.81
N LEU A 14 0.27 6.17 -4.69
CA LEU A 14 -0.53 4.94 -4.68
C LEU A 14 -0.25 4.09 -3.44
N VAL A 15 1.02 3.85 -3.12
CA VAL A 15 1.42 3.12 -1.90
C VAL A 15 0.83 3.77 -0.65
N ARG A 16 0.92 5.11 -0.53
CA ARG A 16 0.34 5.85 0.60
C ARG A 16 -1.18 5.72 0.64
N ARG A 17 -1.85 5.74 -0.51
CA ARG A 17 -3.31 5.58 -0.60
C ARG A 17 -3.75 4.20 -0.12
N PHE A 18 -3.13 3.13 -0.63
CA PHE A 18 -3.46 1.76 -0.22
C PHE A 18 -3.09 1.50 1.24
N THR A 19 -1.96 2.04 1.71
CA THR A 19 -1.57 1.97 3.13
C THR A 19 -2.65 2.61 4.01
N ARG A 20 -3.13 3.81 3.65
CA ARG A 20 -4.19 4.50 4.41
C ARG A 20 -5.50 3.71 4.39
N TYR A 21 -5.89 3.18 3.23
CA TYR A 21 -7.12 2.42 3.08
C TYR A 21 -7.11 1.14 3.93
N LEU A 22 -6.03 0.35 3.84
CA LEU A 22 -5.90 -0.93 4.53
C LEU A 22 -5.81 -0.77 6.06
N ASN A 23 -5.24 0.33 6.54
CA ASN A 23 -5.22 0.68 7.96
C ASN A 23 -6.49 1.42 8.42
N GLY A 24 -7.44 1.69 7.52
CA GLY A 24 -8.72 2.33 7.83
C GLY A 24 -9.81 1.33 8.23
N PRO A 25 -11.02 1.82 8.59
CA PRO A 25 -12.14 0.98 9.00
C PRO A 25 -12.53 -0.10 7.98
N MET A 26 -12.45 0.23 6.68
CA MET A 26 -12.81 -0.67 5.59
C MET A 26 -11.75 -1.76 5.35
N GLY A 27 -10.47 -1.44 5.56
CA GLY A 27 -9.37 -2.37 5.37
C GLY A 27 -9.07 -3.28 6.57
N LYS A 28 -9.59 -2.92 7.74
CA LYS A 28 -9.33 -3.63 9.00
C LYS A 28 -9.73 -5.11 8.96
N ALA A 29 -10.84 -5.44 8.28
CA ALA A 29 -11.28 -6.84 8.14
C ALA A 29 -10.25 -7.71 7.40
N VAL A 30 -9.63 -7.16 6.33
CA VAL A 30 -8.56 -7.85 5.59
C VAL A 30 -7.36 -8.10 6.49
N LEU A 31 -6.96 -7.11 7.29
CA LEU A 31 -5.86 -7.27 8.25
C LEU A 31 -6.20 -8.22 9.41
N GLN A 32 -7.45 -8.33 9.81
CA GLN A 32 -7.88 -9.27 10.85
C GLN A 32 -7.82 -10.73 10.38
N ALA A 33 -7.98 -10.98 9.09
CA ALA A 33 -7.84 -12.30 8.50
C ALA A 33 -6.38 -12.79 8.41
N LEU A 34 -5.41 -11.87 8.51
CA LEU A 34 -3.98 -12.19 8.44
C LEU A 34 -3.39 -12.40 9.83
N ASN A 35 -2.49 -13.38 9.93
CA ASN A 35 -1.59 -13.48 11.06
C ASN A 35 -0.49 -12.42 10.99
N GLU A 36 0.12 -12.13 12.12
CA GLU A 36 1.24 -11.20 12.20
C GLU A 36 2.43 -11.73 11.38
N GLY A 37 3.03 -10.90 10.53
CA GLY A 37 4.07 -11.29 9.57
C GLY A 37 3.55 -11.91 8.26
N GLU A 38 2.27 -12.27 8.19
CA GLU A 38 1.67 -12.83 6.98
C GLU A 38 1.52 -11.75 5.90
N SER A 39 1.66 -12.17 4.64
CA SER A 39 1.59 -11.30 3.48
C SER A 39 0.63 -11.83 2.42
N PHE A 40 -0.02 -10.92 1.70
CA PHE A 40 -0.71 -11.25 0.46
C PHE A 40 -0.30 -10.30 -0.67
N LEU A 41 -0.60 -10.68 -1.90
CA LEU A 41 -0.40 -9.84 -3.08
C LEU A 41 -1.72 -9.19 -3.50
N LEU A 42 -1.71 -7.87 -3.63
CA LEU A 42 -2.80 -7.10 -4.23
C LEU A 42 -2.39 -6.75 -5.67
N GLN A 43 -3.03 -7.39 -6.63
CA GLN A 43 -2.81 -7.13 -8.05
C GLN A 43 -3.91 -6.23 -8.60
N THR A 44 -3.49 -5.13 -9.21
CA THR A 44 -4.34 -4.27 -10.04
C THR A 44 -3.92 -4.46 -11.50
N SER A 45 -4.64 -3.85 -12.44
CA SER A 45 -4.27 -3.88 -13.86
C SER A 45 -2.84 -3.37 -14.12
N ASN A 46 -2.35 -2.45 -13.29
CA ASN A 46 -1.12 -1.71 -13.54
C ASN A 46 -0.05 -1.95 -12.46
N HIS A 47 -0.42 -2.42 -11.27
CA HIS A 47 0.51 -2.52 -10.13
C HIS A 47 0.31 -3.82 -9.37
N THR A 48 1.41 -4.37 -8.87
CA THR A 48 1.39 -5.43 -7.86
C THR A 48 1.94 -4.89 -6.55
N PHE A 49 1.14 -4.94 -5.49
CA PHE A 49 1.56 -4.59 -4.14
C PHE A 49 1.73 -5.84 -3.29
N LYS A 50 2.76 -5.86 -2.44
CA LYS A 50 2.83 -6.77 -1.30
C LYS A 50 2.24 -6.05 -0.10
N VAL A 51 1.25 -6.68 0.53
CA VAL A 51 0.68 -6.19 1.78
C VAL A 51 1.10 -7.15 2.89
N THR A 52 1.81 -6.64 3.89
CA THR A 52 2.26 -7.42 5.05
C THR A 52 1.58 -6.88 6.30
N LYS A 53 1.08 -7.76 7.17
CA LYS A 53 0.68 -7.35 8.51
C LYS A 53 1.91 -7.22 9.40
N SER A 54 2.19 -6.00 9.85
CA SER A 54 3.28 -5.70 10.78
C SER A 54 2.78 -4.84 11.94
N ARG A 55 3.00 -5.29 13.17
CA ARG A 55 2.57 -4.69 14.44
C ARG A 55 1.08 -4.31 14.40
N GLY A 56 0.24 -5.22 13.90
CA GLY A 56 -1.20 -4.99 13.77
C GLY A 56 -1.61 -3.97 12.69
N ARG A 57 -0.71 -3.59 11.78
CA ARG A 57 -0.94 -2.61 10.71
C ARG A 57 -0.58 -3.18 9.35
N ALA A 58 -1.18 -2.66 8.29
CA ALA A 58 -0.75 -2.95 6.93
C ALA A 58 0.50 -2.14 6.59
N VAL A 59 1.54 -2.82 6.16
CA VAL A 59 2.66 -2.26 5.41
C VAL A 59 2.47 -2.65 3.95
N VAL A 60 2.58 -1.67 3.05
CA VAL A 60 2.33 -1.86 1.62
C VAL A 60 3.59 -1.51 0.86
N ASP A 61 4.09 -2.46 0.08
CA ASP A 61 5.26 -2.30 -0.78
C ASP A 61 4.84 -2.49 -2.24
N LEU A 62 5.30 -1.61 -3.13
CA LEU A 62 5.12 -1.80 -4.57
C LEU A 62 6.18 -2.79 -5.08
N LEU A 63 5.74 -3.91 -5.65
CA LEU A 63 6.64 -4.91 -6.24
C LEU A 63 6.91 -4.66 -7.71
N SER A 64 5.89 -4.23 -8.44
CA SER A 64 6.01 -3.91 -9.86
C SER A 64 4.94 -2.92 -10.29
N SER A 65 5.31 -2.04 -11.22
CA SER A 65 4.42 -1.15 -11.95
C SER A 65 4.57 -1.45 -13.44
N ARG A 66 3.45 -1.53 -14.15
CA ARG A 66 3.39 -1.57 -15.61
C ARG A 66 2.95 -0.20 -16.09
N GLU A 67 3.91 0.55 -16.61
CA GLU A 67 3.66 1.74 -17.43
C GLU A 67 2.95 1.28 -18.71
N PHE A 68 1.83 1.91 -19.07
CA PHE A 68 1.28 1.77 -20.41
C PHE A 68 2.10 2.67 -21.33
N SER A 69 2.88 2.05 -22.21
CA SER A 69 3.56 2.67 -23.35
C SER A 69 2.58 3.18 -24.39
#